data_AF-A0A524CII1-F1
#
_entry.id   AF-A0A524CII1-F1
#
_cell.length_a   1.000
_cell.length_b   1.000
_cell.length_c   1.000
_cell.angle_alpha   90.00
_cell.angle_beta   90.00
_cell.angle_gamma   90.00
#
_symmetry.space_group_name_H-M   'P 1'
#
loop_
_entity.id
_entity.type
_entity.pdbx_description
1 polymer ?
#
loop_
_entity_poly.entity_id
_entity_poly.type
_entity_poly.pdbx_seq_one_letter_code
_entity_poly.pdbx_strand_id
1 'polypeptide(L)' 'MNKFKRIIRDPEICGGQPVIKGTRVLVLDILDWLKEGK' A
#
# COMPACT_ATOMS: atom_id res chain seq x y z
N MET A 1 12.56 -5.73 -14.69
CA MET A 1 11.12 -5.75 -14.35
C MET A 1 10.89 -4.86 -13.13
N ASN A 2 10.00 -3.86 -13.22
CA ASN A 2 9.69 -3.02 -12.07
C ASN A 2 8.85 -3.84 -11.06
N LYS A 3 9.38 -4.09 -9.86
CA LYS A 3 8.83 -5.03 -8.87
C LYS A 3 7.48 -4.58 -8.28
N PHE A 4 7.15 -3.28 -8.34
CA PHE A 4 6.02 -2.70 -7.60
C PHE A 4 4.92 -2.11 -8.49
N LYS A 5 4.50 -2.83 -9.54
CA LYS A 5 3.43 -2.38 -10.45
C LYS A 5 2.07 -2.11 -9.78
N ARG A 6 1.86 -2.66 -8.57
CA ARG A 6 0.60 -2.58 -7.82
C ARG A 6 0.64 -1.56 -6.67
N ILE A 7 1.77 -0.90 -6.43
CA ILE A 7 1.90 0.07 -5.33
C ILE A 7 2.04 1.45 -5.96
N ILE A 8 1.23 2.40 -5.49
CA ILE A 8 1.29 3.81 -5.90
C ILE A 8 1.55 4.69 -4.68
N ARG A 9 2.12 5.87 -4.92
CA ARG A 9 2.31 6.94 -3.93
C ARG A 9 1.86 8.24 -4.55
N ASP A 10 0.86 8.86 -3.94
CA ASP A 10 0.22 10.07 -4.44
C ASP A 10 -0.13 10.96 -3.23
N PRO A 11 0.36 12.20 -3.13
CA PRO A 11 0.02 13.11 -2.03
C PRO A 11 -1.48 13.30 -1.79
N GLU A 12 -2.30 13.17 -2.84
CA GLU A 12 -3.76 13.31 -2.77
C GLU A 12 -4.45 12.04 -2.21
N ILE A 13 -3.72 10.92 -2.14
CA ILE A 13 -4.23 9.62 -1.66
C ILE A 13 -3.50 9.23 -0.37
N CYS A 14 -4.22 9.23 0.75
CA CYS A 14 -3.68 8.85 2.06
C CYS A 14 -2.40 9.62 2.43
N GLY A 15 -2.27 10.88 2.00
CA GLY A 15 -1.13 11.74 2.31
C GLY A 15 0.20 11.30 1.68
N GLY A 16 0.18 10.60 0.54
CA GLY A 16 1.41 10.16 -0.13
C GLY A 16 2.00 8.86 0.40
N GLN A 17 1.30 8.20 1.32
CA GLN A 17 1.66 6.89 1.80
C GLN A 17 1.51 5.83 0.69
N PRO A 18 2.32 4.76 0.70
CA PRO A 18 2.22 3.69 -0.28
C PRO A 18 0.91 2.92 -0.09
N VAL A 19 0.10 2.89 -1.15
CA VAL A 19 -1.19 2.19 -1.19
C VAL A 19 -1.23 1.19 -2.33
N ILE A 20 -2.12 0.19 -2.22
CA ILE A 20 -2.42 -0.70 -3.34
C ILE A 20 -3.21 0.07 -4.39
N LYS A 21 -2.75 0.01 -5.65
CA LYS A 21 -3.36 0.72 -6.79
C LYS A 21 -4.85 0.40 -6.89
N GLY A 22 -5.67 1.44 -6.95
CA GLY A 22 -7.13 1.31 -7.06
C GLY A 22 -7.85 1.12 -5.71
N THR A 23 -7.13 1.18 -4.59
CA THR A 23 -7.70 1.11 -3.25
C THR A 23 -7.16 2.25 -2.37
N ARG A 24 -7.73 2.38 -1.17
CA ARG A 24 -7.17 3.20 -0.06
C ARG A 24 -6.58 2.31 1.04
N VAL A 25 -6.15 1.10 0.68
CA VAL A 25 -5.51 0.17 1.62
C VAL A 25 -4.01 0.49 1.64
N LEU A 26 -3.50 0.84 2.81
CA LEU A 26 -2.07 1.11 2.98
C LEU A 26 -1.30 -0.20 2.87
N VAL A 27 -0.11 -0.13 2.27
CA VAL A 27 0.82 -1.25 2.31
C VAL A 27 1.20 -1.59 3.76
N LEU A 28 1.24 -0.58 4.63
CA LEU A 28 1.51 -0.77 6.06
C LEU A 28 0.44 -1.63 6.75
N ASP A 29 -0.84 -1.39 6.50
CA ASP A 29 -1.93 -2.19 7.10
C ASP A 29 -1.78 -3.68 6.73
N ILE A 30 -1.45 -3.96 5.47
CA ILE A 30 -1.21 -5.33 5.00
C ILE A 30 -0.02 -5.96 5.72
N LEU A 31 1.08 -5.21 5.90
CA LEU A 31 2.26 -5.70 6.61
C LEU A 31 1.98 -5.97 8.09
N ASP A 32 1.15 -5.14 8.72
CA ASP A 32 0.69 -5.34 10.09
C ASP A 32 -0.20 -6.58 10.20
N TRP A 33 -1.13 -6.79 9.26
CA TRP A 33 -1.93 -8.02 9.20
C TRP A 33 -1.07 -9.27 9.01
N LEU A 34 -0.08 -9.22 8.12
CA LEU A 34 0.87 -10.33 7.91
C LEU A 34 1.69 -10.61 9.18
N LYS A 35 2.10 -9.57 9.90
CA LYS A 35 2.78 -9.70 11.19
C LYS A 35 1.88 -10.37 12.24
N GLU A 36 0.57 -10.11 12.20
CA GLU A 36 -0.43 -10.74 13.06
C GLU A 36 -0.84 -12.15 12.62
N GLY A 37 -0.43 -12.59 11.42
CA GLY A 37 -0.78 -13.89 10.85
C GLY A 37 -2.19 -13.95 10.25
N LYS A 38 -2.70 -12.81 9.78
CA LYS A 38 -4.02 -12.66 9.13
C LYS A 38 -3.93 -12.66 7.60
#